data_AF-A0A847JBV5-F1
#
_entry.id   AF-A0A847JBV5-F1
#
_cell.length_a   1.000
_cell.length_b   1.000
_cell.length_c   1.000
_cell.angle_alpha   90.00
_cell.angle_beta   90.00
_cell.angle_gamma   90.00
#
_symmetry.space_group_name_H-M   'P 1'
#
loop_
_entity.id
_entity.type
_entity.pdbx_description
1 polymer ?
#
loop_
_entity_poly.entity_id
_entity_poly.type
_entity_poly.pdbx_seq_one_letter_code
_entity_poly.pdbx_strand_id
1 'polypeptide(L)'
;MSLPTDHPRLAKRPYSQGELVADGVVHGLALIGGIIAFPVLFGRIVAQGATADGVALAVYAATFFLMFGFSLAYNMTPPSQLKWLLRRFDHSAIYLMIAGTYTALLARLDDRAWAWGLISTVWIGALGGGAV
;
A
#
# COMPACT_ATOMS: atom_id res chain seq x y z
N MET A 1 -20.73 1.96 -28.38
CA MET A 1 -19.82 1.28 -29.31
C MET A 1 -18.95 0.32 -28.50
N SER A 2 -19.30 -0.97 -28.48
CA SER A 2 -18.47 -2.01 -27.85
C SER A 2 -17.41 -2.46 -28.85
N LEU A 3 -16.18 -2.70 -28.37
CA LEU A 3 -15.11 -3.21 -29.23
C LEU A 3 -15.38 -4.67 -29.60
N PRO A 4 -14.99 -5.12 -30.80
CA PRO A 4 -15.01 -6.54 -31.19
C PRO A 4 -14.27 -7.41 -30.17
N THR A 5 -14.70 -8.67 -29.98
CA THR A 5 -14.13 -9.60 -28.98
C THR A 5 -12.67 -9.96 -29.24
N ASP A 6 -12.21 -9.82 -30.48
CA ASP A 6 -10.85 -10.01 -30.97
C ASP A 6 -10.02 -8.71 -31.00
N HIS A 7 -10.57 -7.60 -30.48
CA HIS A 7 -9.89 -6.33 -30.53
C HIS A 7 -8.57 -6.39 -29.74
N PRO A 8 -7.41 -5.97 -30.30
CA PRO A 8 -6.10 -6.11 -29.68
C PRO A 8 -5.99 -5.47 -28.28
N ARG A 9 -6.76 -4.42 -28.01
CA ARG A 9 -6.85 -3.78 -26.68
C ARG A 9 -7.50 -4.66 -25.59
N LEU A 10 -8.22 -5.71 -25.96
CA LEU A 10 -8.84 -6.67 -25.05
C LEU A 10 -7.92 -7.87 -24.76
N ALA A 11 -6.92 -8.12 -25.61
CA ALA A 11 -5.94 -9.19 -25.41
C ALA A 11 -4.83 -8.73 -24.44
N LYS A 12 -4.88 -9.18 -23.18
CA LYS A 12 -3.76 -8.98 -22.24
C LYS A 12 -2.60 -9.88 -22.62
N ARG A 13 -1.43 -9.29 -22.89
CA ARG A 13 -0.16 -10.02 -23.08
C ARG A 13 0.18 -10.80 -21.78
N PRO A 14 0.54 -12.10 -21.88
CA PRO A 14 1.04 -12.82 -20.72
C PRO A 14 2.40 -12.28 -20.28
N TYR A 15 2.62 -12.13 -18.98
CA TYR A 15 3.92 -11.72 -18.44
C TYR A 15 4.96 -12.80 -18.70
N SER A 16 6.15 -12.36 -19.12
CA SER A 16 7.34 -13.20 -19.21
C SER A 16 7.87 -13.55 -17.82
N GLN A 17 8.69 -14.61 -17.75
CA GLN A 17 9.34 -15.00 -16.50
C GLN A 17 10.22 -13.88 -15.92
N GLY A 18 10.93 -13.13 -16.78
CA GLY A 18 11.73 -11.99 -16.35
C GLY A 18 10.91 -10.86 -15.72
N GLU A 19 9.71 -10.58 -16.25
CA GLU A 19 8.81 -9.56 -15.67
C GLU A 19 8.27 -9.99 -14.30
N LEU A 20 7.93 -11.27 -14.13
CA LEU A 20 7.49 -11.79 -12.83
C LEU A 20 8.62 -11.78 -11.80
N VAL A 21 9.84 -12.14 -12.19
CA VAL A 21 11.01 -12.08 -11.29
C VAL A 21 11.31 -10.63 -10.90
N ALA A 22 11.31 -9.71 -11.86
CA ALA A 22 11.56 -8.29 -11.58
C ALA A 22 10.50 -7.71 -10.62
N ASP A 23 9.23 -8.01 -10.85
CA ASP A 23 8.13 -7.61 -9.96
C ASP A 23 8.33 -8.16 -8.54
N GLY A 24 8.64 -9.45 -8.41
CA GLY A 24 8.91 -10.08 -7.12
C GLY A 24 10.11 -9.46 -6.39
N VAL A 25 11.19 -9.14 -7.11
CA VAL A 25 12.39 -8.49 -6.55
C VAL A 25 12.06 -7.10 -6.03
N VAL A 26 11.33 -6.27 -6.79
CA VAL A 26 10.99 -4.90 -6.37
C VAL A 26 10.19 -4.91 -5.08
N HIS A 27 9.17 -5.77 -4.99
CA HIS A 27 8.36 -5.89 -3.77
C HIS A 27 9.15 -6.49 -2.60
N GLY A 28 9.97 -7.52 -2.86
CA GLY A 28 10.83 -8.13 -1.85
C GLY A 28 11.81 -7.12 -1.24
N LEU A 29 12.46 -6.31 -2.07
CA LEU A 29 13.36 -5.24 -1.62
C LEU A 29 12.62 -4.18 -0.80
N ALA A 30 11.41 -3.79 -1.20
CA ALA A 30 10.60 -2.87 -0.44
C ALA A 30 10.28 -3.42 0.96
N LEU A 31 9.84 -4.68 1.07
CA LEU A 31 9.54 -5.33 2.34
C LEU A 31 10.78 -5.45 3.25
N ILE A 32 11.92 -5.88 2.71
CA ILE A 32 13.19 -5.96 3.45
C ILE A 32 13.61 -4.57 3.94
N GLY A 33 13.54 -3.57 3.06
CA GLY A 33 13.81 -2.18 3.40
C GLY A 33 12.91 -1.68 4.53
N GLY A 34 11.61 -1.98 4.48
CA GLY A 34 10.66 -1.66 5.54
C GLY A 34 10.99 -2.34 6.87
N ILE A 35 11.32 -3.64 6.86
CA ILE A 35 11.67 -4.42 8.06
C ILE A 35 12.91 -3.83 8.75
N ILE A 36 13.86 -3.28 7.99
CA ILE A 36 15.06 -2.65 8.53
C ILE A 36 14.77 -1.20 8.96
N ALA A 37 14.12 -0.41 8.11
CA ALA A 37 13.92 1.02 8.33
C ALA A 37 12.94 1.31 9.47
N PHE A 38 11.85 0.55 9.59
CA PHE A 38 10.81 0.83 10.58
C PHE A 38 11.33 0.75 12.02
N PRO A 39 11.98 -0.34 12.49
CA PRO A 39 12.50 -0.40 13.85
C PRO A 39 13.56 0.67 14.15
N VAL A 40 14.42 0.99 13.18
CA VAL A 40 15.46 2.02 13.33
C VAL A 40 14.83 3.40 13.52
N LEU A 41 13.88 3.78 12.67
CA LEU A 41 13.22 5.08 12.75
C LEU A 41 12.30 5.15 13.98
N PHE A 42 11.52 4.11 14.24
CA PHE A 42 10.62 4.04 15.38
C PHE A 42 11.38 4.13 16.70
N GLY A 43 12.49 3.40 16.85
CA GLY A 43 13.35 3.48 18.03
C GLY A 43 13.91 4.90 18.26
N ARG A 44 14.31 5.61 17.20
CA ARG A 44 14.77 7.01 17.29
C ARG A 44 13.66 7.95 17.74
N ILE A 45 12.46 7.81 17.20
CA ILE A 45 11.30 8.64 17.55
C ILE A 45 10.88 8.42 19.01
N VAL A 46 10.84 7.15 19.45
CA VAL A 46 10.51 6.80 20.84
C VAL A 46 11.57 7.34 21.79
N ALA A 47 12.86 7.26 21.45
CA ALA A 47 13.93 7.82 22.27
C ALA A 47 13.86 9.34 22.43
N GLN A 48 13.19 10.05 21.51
CA GLN A 48 12.96 11.50 21.57
C GLN A 48 11.66 11.88 22.30
N GLY A 49 10.85 10.89 22.74
CA GLY A 49 9.56 11.14 23.39
C GLY A 49 8.47 11.64 22.45
N ALA A 50 8.66 11.54 21.13
CA ALA A 50 7.74 12.05 20.12
C ALA A 50 6.63 11.03 19.79
N THR A 51 5.75 10.76 20.77
CA THR A 51 4.71 9.72 20.68
C THR A 51 3.80 9.87 19.46
N ALA A 52 3.38 11.08 19.12
CA ALA A 52 2.50 11.33 17.97
C ALA A 52 3.16 10.94 16.64
N ASP A 53 4.44 11.28 16.46
CA ASP A 53 5.22 10.91 15.29
C ASP A 53 5.44 9.39 15.23
N GLY A 54 5.57 8.74 16.40
CA GLY A 54 5.71 7.29 16.51
C GLY A 54 4.46 6.56 16.04
N VAL A 55 3.28 7.04 16.47
CA VAL A 55 1.99 6.52 16.01
C VAL A 55 1.82 6.74 14.52
N ALA A 56 2.14 7.93 14.01
CA ALA A 56 2.02 8.24 12.59
C ALA A 56 2.95 7.35 11.73
N LEU A 57 4.19 7.13 12.17
CA LEU A 57 5.12 6.21 11.52
C LEU A 57 4.63 4.76 11.58
N ALA A 58 4.04 4.31 12.68
CA ALA A 58 3.50 2.95 12.82
C ALA A 58 2.34 2.72 11.85
N VAL A 59 1.44 3.70 11.69
CA VAL A 59 0.33 3.64 10.72
C VAL A 59 0.88 3.58 9.29
N TYR A 60 1.85 4.43 8.95
CA TYR A 60 2.54 4.37 7.66
C TYR A 60 3.17 3.00 7.41
N ALA A 61 3.94 2.48 8.36
CA ALA A 61 4.62 1.19 8.23
C ALA A 61 3.62 0.03 8.06
N ALA A 62 2.54 0.00 8.86
CA ALA A 62 1.51 -1.03 8.73
C ALA A 62 0.89 -1.04 7.33
N THR A 63 0.49 0.13 6.82
CA THR A 63 -0.11 0.23 5.49
C THR A 63 0.88 -0.06 4.36
N PHE A 64 2.16 0.31 4.52
CA PHE A 64 3.25 -0.08 3.64
C PHE A 64 3.41 -1.59 3.53
N PHE A 65 3.47 -2.29 4.66
CA PHE A 65 3.60 -3.75 4.68
C PHE A 65 2.38 -4.46 4.09
N LEU A 66 1.18 -3.95 4.36
CA LEU A 66 -0.03 -4.48 3.73
C LEU A 66 0.02 -4.31 2.21
N MET A 67 0.37 -3.12 1.71
CA MET A 67 0.44 -2.84 0.27
C MET A 67 1.47 -3.74 -0.43
N PHE A 68 2.74 -3.67 -0.03
CA PHE A 68 3.78 -4.47 -0.68
C PHE A 68 3.61 -5.97 -0.46
N GLY A 69 3.09 -6.38 0.71
CA GLY A 69 2.85 -7.78 1.05
C GLY A 69 1.72 -8.39 0.22
N PHE A 70 0.56 -7.73 0.14
CA PHE A 70 -0.54 -8.23 -0.69
C PHE A 70 -0.23 -8.16 -2.18
N SER A 71 0.49 -7.13 -2.63
CA SER A 71 0.88 -7.03 -4.04
C SER A 71 1.85 -8.12 -4.46
N LEU A 72 2.87 -8.39 -3.64
CA LEU A 72 3.77 -9.52 -3.87
C LEU A 72 3.01 -10.85 -3.90
N ALA A 73 2.16 -11.09 -2.88
CA ALA A 73 1.38 -12.31 -2.80
C ALA A 73 0.46 -12.48 -4.02
N TYR A 74 -0.25 -11.43 -4.43
CA TYR A 74 -1.14 -11.45 -5.58
C TYR A 74 -0.41 -11.76 -6.89
N ASN A 75 0.70 -11.05 -7.16
CA ASN A 75 1.44 -11.19 -8.41
C ASN A 75 2.11 -12.57 -8.54
N MET A 76 2.63 -13.12 -7.43
CA MET A 76 3.30 -14.43 -7.42
C MET A 76 2.35 -15.62 -7.35
N THR A 77 1.09 -15.43 -6.94
CA THR A 77 0.11 -16.54 -6.86
C THR A 77 -0.36 -16.93 -8.26
N PRO A 78 -0.35 -18.23 -8.66
CA PRO A 78 -0.93 -18.69 -9.92
C PRO A 78 -2.44 -18.49 -10.01
N PRO A 79 -3.05 -18.55 -11.21
CA PRO A 79 -4.50 -18.44 -11.38
C PRO A 79 -5.27 -19.43 -10.47
N SER A 80 -5.99 -18.88 -9.49
CA SER A 80 -6.67 -19.65 -8.45
C SER A 80 -7.72 -18.79 -7.74
N GLN A 81 -8.58 -19.40 -6.92
CA GLN A 81 -9.51 -18.66 -6.05
C GLN A 81 -8.77 -17.76 -5.04
N LEU A 82 -7.61 -18.22 -4.56
CA LEU A 82 -6.75 -17.42 -3.69
C LEU A 82 -6.25 -16.16 -4.41
N LYS A 83 -5.83 -16.26 -5.69
CA LYS A 83 -5.42 -15.10 -6.48
C LYS A 83 -6.54 -14.05 -6.59
N TRP A 84 -7.79 -14.49 -6.71
CA TRP A 84 -8.94 -13.58 -6.72
C TRP A 84 -9.15 -12.86 -5.40
N LEU A 85 -8.99 -13.55 -4.27
CA LEU A 85 -9.07 -12.93 -2.95
C LEU A 85 -7.92 -11.95 -2.72
N LEU A 86 -6.68 -12.36 -3.03
CA LEU A 86 -5.49 -11.51 -2.90
C LEU A 86 -5.58 -10.26 -3.77
N ARG A 87 -6.20 -10.34 -4.96
CA ARG A 87 -6.45 -9.17 -5.81
C ARG A 87 -7.30 -8.11 -5.11
N ARG A 88 -8.30 -8.51 -4.33
CA ARG A 88 -9.13 -7.56 -3.58
C ARG A 88 -8.29 -6.88 -2.50
N PHE A 89 -7.53 -7.66 -1.74
CA PHE A 89 -6.63 -7.10 -0.73
C PHE A 89 -5.54 -6.20 -1.29
N ASP A 90 -4.92 -6.57 -2.42
CA ASP A 90 -3.93 -5.75 -3.13
C ASP A 90 -4.52 -4.40 -3.53
N HIS A 91 -5.72 -4.41 -4.12
CA HIS A 91 -6.43 -3.18 -4.51
C HIS A 91 -6.83 -2.34 -3.29
N SER A 92 -7.36 -2.95 -2.23
CA SER A 92 -7.71 -2.27 -0.98
C SER A 92 -6.47 -1.67 -0.29
N ALA A 93 -5.33 -2.35 -0.34
CA ALA A 93 -4.12 -1.94 0.35
C ALA A 93 -3.47 -0.68 -0.25
N ILE A 94 -3.67 -0.41 -1.54
CA ILE A 94 -3.27 0.87 -2.16
C ILE A 94 -4.00 2.04 -1.48
N TYR A 95 -5.31 1.91 -1.26
CA TYR A 95 -6.08 2.95 -0.58
C TYR A 95 -5.63 3.17 0.87
N LEU A 96 -5.34 2.08 1.59
CA LEU A 96 -4.78 2.15 2.94
C LEU A 96 -3.41 2.84 2.94
N MET A 97 -2.54 2.52 1.98
CA MET A 97 -1.22 3.15 1.87
C MET A 97 -1.31 4.66 1.61
N ILE A 98 -2.27 5.10 0.80
CA ILE A 98 -2.55 6.53 0.61
C ILE A 98 -2.90 7.16 1.97
N ALA A 99 -3.85 6.59 2.71
CA ALA A 99 -4.24 7.10 4.03
C ALA A 99 -3.09 7.10 5.06
N GLY A 100 -2.29 6.05 5.10
CA GLY A 100 -1.12 5.95 5.98
C GLY A 100 -0.05 7.00 5.65
N THR A 101 0.19 7.26 4.37
CA THR A 101 1.12 8.30 3.91
C THR A 101 0.65 9.70 4.35
N TYR A 102 -0.64 10.02 4.16
CA TYR A 102 -1.20 11.29 4.63
C TYR A 102 -1.11 11.43 6.15
N THR A 103 -1.34 10.34 6.90
CA THR A 103 -1.22 10.34 8.37
C THR A 103 0.19 10.71 8.81
N ALA A 104 1.22 10.12 8.20
CA ALA A 104 2.63 10.44 8.51
C ALA A 104 3.02 11.87 8.12
N LEU A 105 2.61 12.34 6.94
CA LEU A 105 2.94 13.69 6.46
C LEU A 105 2.26 14.78 7.28
N LEU A 106 1.00 14.58 7.67
CA LEU A 106 0.20 15.59 8.35
C LEU A 106 0.41 15.63 9.87
N ALA A 107 1.06 14.63 10.47
CA ALA A 107 1.38 14.62 11.91
C ALA A 107 2.18 15.86 12.36
N ARG A 108 3.02 16.38 11.47
CA ARG A 108 3.89 17.55 11.70
C ARG A 108 3.29 18.87 11.20
N LEU A 109 2.05 18.88 10.70
CA LEU A 109 1.40 20.10 10.25
C LEU A 109 0.89 20.90 11.46
N ASP A 110 1.21 22.20 11.49
CA ASP A 110 0.82 23.09 12.59
C ASP A 110 -0.69 23.39 12.60
N ASP A 111 -1.30 23.53 11.42
CA ASP A 111 -2.75 23.66 11.28
C ASP A 111 -3.44 22.33 11.57
N ARG A 112 -3.83 22.14 12.84
CA ARG A 112 -4.47 20.91 13.30
C ARG A 112 -5.86 20.71 12.69
N ALA A 113 -6.62 21.78 12.47
CA ALA A 113 -7.95 21.66 11.89
C ALA A 113 -7.87 21.14 10.46
N TRP A 114 -6.95 21.70 9.66
CA TRP A 114 -6.69 21.24 8.31
C TRP A 114 -6.12 19.81 8.27
N ALA A 115 -5.16 19.49 9.15
CA ALA A 115 -4.59 18.16 9.26
C ALA A 115 -5.67 17.10 9.54
N TRP A 116 -6.50 17.30 10.55
CA TRP A 116 -7.57 16.37 10.91
C TRP A 116 -8.66 16.27 9.85
N GLY A 117 -9.01 17.38 9.20
CA GLY A 117 -9.94 17.39 8.07
C GLY A 117 -9.46 16.48 6.94
N LEU A 118 -8.22 16.69 6.48
CA LEU A 118 -7.62 15.89 5.41
C LEU A 118 -7.44 14.42 5.79
N ILE A 119 -6.91 14.13 6.99
CA ILE A 119 -6.78 12.76 7.50
C ILE A 119 -8.15 12.07 7.45
N SER A 120 -9.19 12.70 7.98
CA SER A 120 -10.54 12.13 8.00
C SER A 120 -11.07 11.87 6.60
N THR A 121 -10.93 12.83 5.67
CA THR A 121 -11.37 12.67 4.28
C THR A 121 -10.66 11.50 3.59
N VAL A 122 -9.34 11.39 3.73
CA VAL A 122 -8.58 10.32 3.07
C VAL A 122 -8.90 8.96 3.68
N TRP A 123 -9.06 8.85 5.01
CA TRP A 123 -9.45 7.59 5.66
C TRP A 123 -10.86 7.15 5.29
N ILE A 124 -11.83 8.07 5.19
CA ILE A 124 -13.18 7.76 4.69
C ILE A 124 -13.10 7.24 3.24
N GLY A 125 -12.35 7.93 2.38
CA GLY A 125 -12.13 7.50 1.01
C GLY A 125 -11.45 6.13 0.92
N ALA A 126 -10.50 5.85 1.83
CA ALA A 126 -9.79 4.58 1.83
C ALA A 126 -10.66 3.40 2.28
N LEU A 127 -11.47 3.60 3.33
CA LEU A 127 -12.42 2.59 3.80
C LEU A 127 -13.55 2.36 2.79
N GLY A 128 -14.02 3.42 2.14
CA GLY A 128 -15.04 3.34 1.09
C GLY A 128 -14.52 2.67 -0.20
N GLY A 129 -13.34 3.05 -0.66
CA GLY A 129 -12.71 2.48 -1.87
C GLY A 129 -12.22 1.05 -1.68
N GLY A 130 -11.74 0.70 -0.47
CA GLY A 130 -11.28 -0.65 -0.15
C GLY A 130 -12.38 -1.69 0.03
N ALA A 131 -13.65 -1.28 0.13
CA ALA A 131 -14.81 -2.16 0.32
C ALA A 131 -15.46 -2.63 -1.00
N VAL A 132 -15.00 -2.14 -2.16
CA VAL A 132 -15.55 -2.42 -3.50
C VAL A 132 -14.72 -3.53 -4.18
#